data_AF-A0A7W3JDD1-F1
#
_entry.id   AF-A0A7W3JDD1-F1
#
_cell.length_a   1.000
_cell.length_b   1.000
_cell.length_c   1.000
_cell.angle_alpha   90.00
_cell.angle_beta   90.00
_cell.angle_gamma   90.00
#
_symmetry.space_group_name_H-M   'P 1'
#
loop_
_entity.id
_entity.type
_entity.pdbx_description
1 polymer ?
#
loop_
_entity_poly.entity_id
_entity_poly.type
_entity_poly.pdbx_seq_one_letter_code
_entity_poly.pdbx_strand_id
1 'polypeptide(L)' 'MSSAAVALLVVSLVVVWGGLAVSIVALVRRPERADYPEGGEHEGRPAARPDGPVEHDT' A
#
# COMPACT_ATOMS: atom_id res chain seq x y z
N MET A 1 -12.99 -10.60 34.50
CA MET A 1 -12.59 -10.89 33.10
C MET A 1 -12.99 -12.33 32.80
N SER A 2 -13.71 -12.60 31.70
CA SER A 2 -14.06 -13.99 31.34
C SER A 2 -12.90 -14.67 30.62
N SER A 3 -12.70 -15.97 30.87
CA SER A 3 -11.69 -16.78 30.17
C SER A 3 -11.90 -16.78 28.66
N ALA A 4 -13.16 -16.78 28.21
CA ALA A 4 -13.51 -16.66 26.81
C ALA A 4 -13.04 -15.33 26.19
N ALA A 5 -13.16 -14.20 26.90
CA ALA A 5 -12.68 -12.92 26.39
C ALA A 5 -11.15 -12.90 26.23
N VAL A 6 -10.41 -13.50 27.17
CA VAL A 6 -8.95 -13.61 27.07
C VAL A 6 -8.54 -14.50 25.89
N ALA A 7 -9.23 -15.61 25.66
CA ALA A 7 -8.96 -16.47 24.52
C ALA A 7 -9.15 -15.74 23.19
N LEU A 8 -10.25 -15.00 23.05
CA LEU A 8 -10.52 -14.19 21.85
C LEU A 8 -9.48 -13.08 21.67
N LEU A 9 -9.05 -12.44 22.75
CA LEU A 9 -7.98 -11.44 22.72
C LEU A 9 -6.68 -12.04 22.16
N VAL A 10 -6.26 -13.20 22.68
CA VAL A 10 -5.04 -13.88 22.22
C VAL A 10 -5.15 -14.27 20.75
N VAL A 11 -6.29 -14.79 20.31
CA VAL A 11 -6.53 -15.13 18.89
C VAL A 11 -6.41 -13.89 18.01
N SER A 12 -7.06 -12.78 18.38
CA SER A 12 -6.93 -11.51 17.64
C SER A 12 -5.49 -11.03 17.58
N LEU A 13 -4.75 -11.14 18.68
CA LEU A 13 -3.33 -10.75 18.74
C LEU A 13 -2.52 -11.59 17.74
N VAL A 14 -2.67 -12.91 17.76
CA VAL A 14 -1.96 -13.81 16.85
C VAL A 14 -2.31 -13.54 15.39
N VAL A 15 -3.59 -13.27 15.08
CA VAL A 15 -4.02 -12.99 13.70
C VAL A 15 -3.45 -11.67 13.19
N VAL A 16 -3.56 -10.58 13.98
CA VAL A 16 -3.10 -9.26 13.56
C VAL A 16 -1.57 -9.24 13.44
N TRP A 17 -0.87 -9.66 14.49
CA TRP A 17 0.60 -9.59 14.52
C TRP A 17 1.24 -10.67 13.67
N GLY A 18 0.67 -11.88 13.66
CA GLY A 18 1.13 -12.98 12.81
C GLY A 18 0.94 -12.65 11.33
N GLY A 19 -0.23 -12.12 10.94
CA GLY A 19 -0.48 -11.68 9.57
C GLY A 19 0.48 -10.57 9.14
N LEU A 20 0.71 -9.58 10.01
CA LEU A 20 1.67 -8.50 9.77
C LEU A 20 3.10 -9.05 9.59
N ALA A 21 3.56 -9.92 10.50
CA ALA A 21 4.90 -10.50 10.42
C ALA A 21 5.08 -11.31 9.13
N VAL A 22 4.09 -12.10 8.74
CA VAL A 22 4.10 -12.86 7.48
C VAL A 22 4.15 -11.93 6.27
N SER A 23 3.37 -10.84 6.27
CA SER A 23 3.38 -9.84 5.21
C SER A 23 4.75 -9.18 5.05
N ILE A 24 5.37 -8.76 6.15
CA ILE A 24 6.72 -8.19 6.16
C ILE A 24 7.73 -9.20 5.61
N VAL A 25 7.71 -10.44 6.10
CA VAL A 25 8.63 -11.49 5.63
C VAL A 25 8.43 -11.78 4.15
N ALA A 26 7.19 -11.81 3.66
CA ALA A 26 6.90 -12.00 2.24
C ALA A 26 7.47 -10.86 1.39
N LEU A 27 7.32 -9.61 1.83
CA LEU A 27 7.85 -8.44 1.13
C LEU A 27 9.39 -8.44 1.13
N VAL A 28 10.00 -8.72 2.28
CA VAL A 28 11.47 -8.78 2.41
C VAL A 28 12.09 -9.92 1.60
N ARG A 29 11.40 -11.06 1.49
CA ARG A 29 11.88 -12.21 0.70
C ARG A 29 11.78 -12.00 -0.80
N ARG A 30 10.90 -11.11 -1.25
CA ARG A 30 10.70 -10.80 -2.67
C ARG A 30 10.65 -9.29 -2.85
N PRO A 31 11.78 -8.59 -2.61
CA PRO A 31 11.84 -7.16 -2.83
C PRO A 31 11.42 -6.83 -4.25
N GLU A 32 10.77 -5.68 -4.43
CA GLU A 32 10.34 -5.20 -5.75
C GLU A 32 11.50 -5.26 -6.75
N ARG A 33 11.17 -5.47 -8.03
CA ARG A 33 12.18 -5.51 -9.09
C ARG A 33 12.95 -4.19 -9.07
N ALA A 34 14.26 -4.23 -8.80
CA ALA A 34 15.11 -3.05 -8.92
C ALA A 34 15.14 -2.52 -10.37
N ASP A 35 14.90 -3.42 -11.32
CA ASP A 35 14.75 -3.09 -12.74
C ASP A 35 13.27 -2.88 -13.07
N TYR A 36 12.89 -1.60 -13.05
CA TYR A 36 11.70 -1.14 -13.75
C TYR A 36 12.10 -0.79 -15.18
N PRO A 37 11.28 -1.10 -16.21
CA PRO A 37 11.51 -0.57 -17.53
C PRO A 37 11.58 0.95 -17.43
N GLU A 38 12.42 1.58 -18.26
CA GLU A 38 12.49 3.03 -18.34
C GLU A 38 11.07 3.58 -18.44
N GLY A 39 10.73 4.48 -17.50
CA GLY A 39 9.38 5.04 -17.43
C GLY A 39 9.03 5.51 -18.83
N GLY A 40 7.99 4.91 -19.42
CA GLY A 40 7.67 5.13 -20.83
C GLY A 40 7.77 6.60 -21.13
N GLU A 41 8.51 6.93 -22.20
CA GLU A 41 8.52 8.29 -22.72
C GLU A 41 7.07 8.76 -22.69
N HIS A 42 6.82 9.90 -22.07
CA HIS A 42 5.49 10.49 -22.05
C HIS A 42 5.12 10.90 -23.49
N GLU A 43 4.90 9.93 -24.37
CA GLU A 43 4.25 10.09 -25.66
C GLU A 43 2.80 10.42 -25.35
N GLY A 44 2.56 11.72 -25.19
CA GLY A 44 1.24 12.26 -24.93
C GLY A 44 1.03 12.74 -23.50
N ARG A 45 1.82 13.72 -23.06
CA ARG A 45 1.12 14.89 -22.48
C ARG A 45 0.16 15.37 -23.57
N PRO A 46 -1.18 15.29 -23.42
CA PRO A 46 -2.02 16.03 -24.35
C PRO A 46 -1.55 17.48 -24.28
N ALA A 47 -1.26 18.08 -25.44
CA ALA A 47 -0.74 19.45 -25.60
C ALA A 47 -1.65 20.56 -25.02
N ALA A 48 -2.63 20.18 -24.19
CA ALA A 48 -3.63 21.01 -23.55
C ALA A 48 -3.69 20.71 -22.04
N ARG A 49 -2.56 20.54 -21.34
CA ARG A 49 -2.54 20.90 -19.91
C ARG A 49 -2.48 22.43 -19.89
N PRO A 50 -3.55 23.13 -19.45
CA PRO A 50 -3.46 24.58 -19.30
C PRO A 50 -2.38 24.85 -18.25
N ASP A 51 -1.38 25.67 -18.57
CA ASP A 51 -0.29 26.05 -17.65
C ASP A 51 -0.76 27.07 -16.59
N GLY A 52 -2.03 26.99 -16.16
CA GLY A 52 -2.66 27.93 -15.24
C GLY A 52 -3.40 27.21 -14.12
N PRO A 53 -3.57 27.86 -12.94
CA PRO A 53 -4.45 27.36 -11.89
C PRO A 53 -5.85 27.08 -12.44
N VAL A 54 -6.37 25.87 -12.18
CA VAL A 54 -7.74 25.52 -12.54
C VAL A 54 -8.66 26.23 -11.55
N GLU A 55 -9.38 27.24 -12.01
CA GLU A 55 -10.39 27.93 -11.21
C GLU A 55 -11.59 26.99 -11.03
N HIS A 56 -11.94 26.71 -9.78
CA HIS A 56 -13.12 25.93 -9.42
C HIS A 56 -14.22 26.92 -9.04
N ASP A 57 -15.32 26.95 -9.81
CA ASP A 57 -16.49 27.76 -9.46
C ASP A 57 -17.02 27.34 -8.08
N THR A 58 -16.98 28.28 -7.13
CA THR A 58 -17.66 28.23 -5.83
C THR A 58 -18.95 29.01 -5.86
#